data_AF-A0A2N1QXQ9-F1
#
_entry.id   AF-A0A2N1QXQ9-F1
#
_cell.length_a   1.000
_cell.length_b   1.000
_cell.length_c   1.000
_cell.angle_alpha   90.00
_cell.angle_beta   90.00
_cell.angle_gamma   90.00
#
_symmetry.space_group_name_H-M   'P 1'
#
loop_
_entity.id
_entity.type
_entity.pdbx_description
1 polymer ?
#
loop_
_entity_poly.entity_id
_entity_poly.type
_entity_poly.pdbx_seq_one_letter_code
_entity_poly.pdbx_strand_id
1 'polypeptide(L)'
;EWGVAELPSNKGIKSNYSSYWTHGIVDGVKGKQLEASVKFLKYLTSPEVQELWLKRVGELPATPSLSEKYKNDPVILPFLNGLASAKASLFIDEAGQRNVIVDAVDEVYLKKVEPLQALKNAAAKEQKLIDDFWK
;
A
#
# COMPACT_ATOMS: atom_id res chain seq x y z
N GLU A 1 -0.45 22.40 -18.24
CA GLU A 1 -0.43 22.46 -16.76
C GLU A 1 -1.06 21.19 -16.20
N TRP A 2 -0.73 20.79 -14.97
CA TRP A 2 -1.23 19.58 -14.31
C TRP A 2 -1.49 19.82 -12.82
N GLY A 3 -2.27 18.95 -12.18
CA GLY A 3 -2.58 19.01 -10.74
C GLY A 3 -2.90 17.63 -10.15
N VAL A 4 -3.03 17.57 -8.82
CA VAL A 4 -3.34 16.35 -8.06
C VAL A 4 -4.63 16.55 -7.26
N ALA A 5 -5.44 15.49 -7.17
CA ALA A 5 -6.66 15.48 -6.38
C ALA A 5 -6.85 14.11 -5.68
N GLU A 6 -7.68 14.06 -4.64
CA GLU A 6 -8.16 12.82 -4.04
C GLU A 6 -8.96 11.99 -5.05
N LEU A 7 -9.02 10.66 -4.85
CA LEU A 7 -9.91 9.81 -5.63
C LEU A 7 -11.38 10.22 -5.44
N PRO A 8 -12.22 10.13 -6.50
CA PRO A 8 -13.64 10.42 -6.38
C PRO A 8 -14.33 9.43 -5.44
N SER A 9 -15.35 9.90 -4.72
CA SER A 9 -16.18 9.02 -3.90
C SER A 9 -17.21 8.27 -4.74
N ASN A 10 -17.65 7.12 -4.25
CA ASN A 10 -18.75 6.36 -4.84
C ASN A 10 -19.87 6.23 -3.81
N LYS A 11 -21.06 6.77 -4.13
CA LYS A 11 -22.22 6.79 -3.20
C LYS A 11 -21.88 7.39 -1.82
N GLY A 12 -21.05 8.42 -1.79
CA GLY A 12 -20.58 9.06 -0.55
C GLY A 12 -19.46 8.31 0.18
N ILE A 13 -19.03 7.14 -0.30
CA ILE A 13 -17.93 6.38 0.28
C ILE A 13 -16.62 6.85 -0.37
N LYS A 14 -15.73 7.42 0.44
CA LYS A 14 -14.33 7.64 0.06
C LYS A 14 -13.55 6.34 0.30
N SER A 15 -12.73 5.95 -0.66
CA SER A 15 -11.85 4.78 -0.53
C SER A 15 -10.57 5.02 -1.31
N ASN A 16 -9.45 4.61 -0.72
CA ASN A 16 -8.14 4.65 -1.35
C ASN A 16 -7.36 3.39 -0.96
N TYR A 17 -6.41 2.95 -1.78
CA TYR A 17 -5.47 1.90 -1.42
C TYR A 17 -4.22 2.53 -0.81
N SER A 18 -3.73 1.97 0.30
CA SER A 18 -2.43 2.32 0.87
C SER A 18 -1.50 1.11 0.78
N SER A 19 -0.46 1.25 -0.02
CA SER A 19 0.75 0.44 0.10
C SER A 19 1.69 1.07 1.12
N TYR A 20 2.46 0.25 1.81
CA TYR A 20 3.51 0.70 2.71
C TYR A 20 4.71 -0.25 2.65
N TRP A 21 5.89 0.30 2.91
CA TRP A 21 7.12 -0.47 3.02
C TRP A 21 7.51 -0.57 4.49
N THR A 22 7.90 -1.76 4.91
CA THR A 22 8.46 -1.97 6.25
C THR A 22 9.91 -2.41 6.15
N HIS A 23 10.71 -1.94 7.10
CA HIS A 23 12.07 -2.43 7.27
C HIS A 23 12.07 -3.48 8.38
N GLY A 24 12.41 -4.71 8.03
CA GLY A 24 12.49 -5.83 8.98
C GLY A 24 13.93 -6.12 9.39
N ILE A 25 14.11 -6.57 10.64
CA ILE A 25 15.33 -7.26 11.06
C ILE A 25 15.00 -8.76 11.02
N VAL A 26 15.81 -9.53 10.30
CA VAL A 26 15.62 -10.98 10.15
C VAL A 26 15.77 -11.68 11.50
N ASP A 27 14.98 -12.72 11.72
CA ASP A 27 15.11 -13.55 12.92
C ASP A 27 16.52 -14.16 13.05
N GLY A 28 16.98 -14.34 14.28
CA GLY A 28 18.30 -14.86 14.59
C GLY A 28 19.44 -13.84 14.60
N VAL A 29 19.22 -12.59 14.18
CA VAL A 29 20.21 -11.51 14.31
C VAL A 29 20.38 -11.13 15.79
N LYS A 30 21.61 -11.19 16.33
CA LYS A 30 21.89 -11.06 17.78
C LYS A 30 23.13 -10.19 18.07
N GLY A 31 23.29 -9.82 19.33
CA GLY A 31 24.46 -9.10 19.85
C GLY A 31 24.72 -7.79 19.10
N LYS A 32 26.00 -7.51 18.81
CA LYS A 32 26.43 -6.26 18.13
C LYS A 32 25.79 -6.04 16.76
N GLN A 33 25.43 -7.11 16.04
CA GLN A 33 24.76 -6.99 14.75
C GLN A 33 23.33 -6.49 14.92
N LEU A 34 22.61 -6.96 15.93
CA LEU A 34 21.27 -6.48 16.26
C LEU A 34 21.32 -5.01 16.67
N GLU A 35 22.27 -4.64 17.54
CA GLU A 35 22.45 -3.25 17.97
C GLU A 35 22.72 -2.31 16.78
N ALA A 36 23.62 -2.71 15.87
CA ALA A 36 23.93 -1.95 14.66
C ALA A 36 22.72 -1.85 13.71
N SER A 37 21.99 -2.95 13.52
CA SER A 37 20.78 -2.99 12.67
C SER A 37 19.70 -2.05 13.22
N VAL A 38 19.44 -2.09 14.53
CA VAL A 38 18.50 -1.17 15.19
C VAL A 38 18.95 0.28 15.05
N LYS A 39 20.24 0.57 15.23
CA LYS A 39 20.77 1.93 15.05
C LYS A 39 20.59 2.43 13.62
N PHE A 40 20.87 1.58 12.63
CA PHE A 40 20.71 1.95 11.23
C PHE A 40 19.25 2.16 10.85
N LEU A 41 18.34 1.27 11.28
CA LEU A 41 16.91 1.44 11.01
C LEU A 41 16.35 2.72 11.63
N LYS A 42 16.76 3.08 12.86
CA LYS A 42 16.37 4.36 13.47
C LYS A 42 16.81 5.57 12.65
N TYR A 43 18.01 5.52 12.05
CA TYR A 43 18.49 6.56 11.16
C TYR A 43 17.67 6.60 9.85
N LEU A 44 17.47 5.44 9.22
CA LEU A 44 16.74 5.31 7.96
C LEU A 44 15.27 5.77 8.10
N THR A 45 14.66 5.53 9.25
CA THR A 45 13.29 6.00 9.55
C THR A 45 13.25 7.35 10.24
N SER A 46 14.35 8.10 10.30
CA SER A 46 14.35 9.45 10.88
C SER A 46 13.56 10.44 10.00
N PRO A 47 13.01 11.53 10.58
CA PRO A 47 12.30 12.54 9.79
C PRO A 47 13.15 13.14 8.65
N GLU A 48 14.44 13.36 8.87
CA GLU A 48 15.33 13.91 7.84
C GLU A 48 15.44 12.99 6.62
N VAL A 49 15.65 11.68 6.86
CA VAL A 49 15.79 10.69 5.78
C VAL A 49 14.46 10.47 5.06
N GLN A 50 13.34 10.43 5.79
CA GLN A 50 12.01 10.34 5.19
C GLN A 50 11.68 11.58 4.34
N GLU A 51 12.08 12.77 4.76
CA GLU A 51 11.89 13.99 3.97
C GLU A 51 12.75 13.98 2.70
N LEU A 52 13.98 13.49 2.79
CA LEU A 52 14.83 13.29 1.61
C LEU A 52 14.19 12.31 0.63
N TRP A 53 13.65 11.19 1.12
CA TRP A 53 12.95 10.19 0.31
C TRP A 53 11.75 10.79 -0.42
N LEU A 54 10.88 11.51 0.31
CA LEU A 54 9.74 12.23 -0.27
C LEU A 54 10.18 13.17 -1.40
N LYS A 55 11.25 13.96 -1.20
CA LYS A 55 11.73 14.90 -2.22
C LYS A 55 12.33 14.24 -3.46
N ARG A 56 12.91 13.04 -3.30
CA ARG A 56 13.63 12.36 -4.38
C ARG A 56 12.77 11.35 -5.14
N VAL A 57 11.80 10.75 -4.46
CA VAL A 57 11.00 9.63 -4.98
C VAL A 57 9.51 9.97 -5.02
N GLY A 58 9.03 10.84 -4.11
CA GLY A 58 7.61 11.23 -4.03
C GLY A 58 6.76 10.34 -3.12
N GLU A 59 7.33 9.32 -2.49
CA GLU A 59 6.59 8.50 -1.52
C GLU A 59 6.39 9.26 -0.19
N LEU A 60 5.19 9.10 0.37
CA LEU A 60 4.79 9.80 1.57
C LEU A 60 5.58 9.33 2.81
N PRO A 61 5.96 10.26 3.71
CA PRO A 61 6.58 9.90 4.97
C PRO A 61 5.58 9.23 5.91
N ALA A 62 6.05 8.26 6.69
CA ALA A 62 5.26 7.61 7.74
C ALA A 62 5.22 8.41 9.05
N THR A 63 6.09 9.42 9.22
CA THR A 63 6.12 10.25 10.43
C THR A 63 5.03 11.35 10.41
N PRO A 64 4.24 11.51 11.50
CA PRO A 64 3.25 12.59 11.60
C PRO A 64 3.86 13.99 11.51
N SER A 65 5.11 14.18 11.96
CA SER A 65 5.76 15.49 11.98
C SER A 65 5.94 16.11 10.59
N LEU A 66 6.14 15.29 9.56
CA LEU A 66 6.27 15.79 8.18
C LEU A 66 4.91 16.07 7.55
N SER A 67 3.84 15.40 7.98
CA SER A 67 2.49 15.69 7.47
C SER A 67 2.10 17.14 7.76
N GLU A 68 2.42 17.65 8.95
CA GLU A 68 2.16 19.04 9.31
C GLU A 68 2.96 20.05 8.45
N LYS A 69 4.22 19.72 8.14
CA LYS A 69 5.08 20.55 7.30
C LYS A 69 4.55 20.72 5.87
N TYR A 70 3.94 19.67 5.32
CA TYR A 70 3.45 19.63 3.94
C TYR A 70 1.94 19.87 3.81
N LYS A 71 1.26 20.30 4.88
CA LYS A 71 -0.20 20.51 4.89
C LYS A 71 -0.74 21.56 3.91
N ASN A 72 0.14 22.42 3.38
CA ASN A 72 -0.22 23.47 2.43
C ASN A 72 0.40 23.22 1.03
N ASP A 73 1.09 22.10 0.84
CA ASP A 73 1.71 21.78 -0.45
C ASP A 73 0.62 21.29 -1.42
N PRO A 74 0.46 21.92 -2.60
CA PRO A 74 -0.64 21.62 -3.51
C PRO A 74 -0.54 20.24 -4.16
N VAL A 75 0.63 19.60 -4.14
CA VAL A 75 0.87 18.26 -4.69
C VAL A 75 0.77 17.20 -3.59
N ILE A 76 1.36 17.46 -2.42
CA ILE A 76 1.43 16.46 -1.33
C ILE A 76 0.13 16.40 -0.52
N LEU A 77 -0.55 17.53 -0.31
CA LEU A 77 -1.76 17.58 0.51
C LEU A 77 -2.87 16.61 0.02
N PRO A 78 -3.19 16.50 -1.29
CA PRO A 78 -4.18 15.53 -1.76
C PRO A 78 -3.84 14.08 -1.38
N PHE A 79 -2.56 13.69 -1.41
CA PHE A 79 -2.13 12.36 -0.99
C PHE A 79 -2.26 12.17 0.53
N LEU A 80 -1.89 13.18 1.33
CA LEU A 80 -2.06 13.14 2.79
C LEU A 80 -3.54 13.02 3.19
N ASN A 81 -4.43 13.78 2.53
CA ASN A 81 -5.88 13.67 2.75
C ASN A 81 -6.41 12.29 2.38
N GLY A 82 -5.89 11.70 1.30
CA GLY A 82 -6.23 10.35 0.86
C GLY A 82 -5.96 9.27 1.91
N LEU A 83 -4.95 9.46 2.79
CA LEU A 83 -4.60 8.50 3.85
C LEU A 83 -5.74 8.29 4.86
N ALA A 84 -6.55 9.30 5.14
CA ALA A 84 -7.65 9.20 6.12
C ALA A 84 -8.72 8.16 5.73
N SER A 85 -8.85 7.88 4.43
CA SER A 85 -9.79 6.89 3.88
C SER A 85 -9.09 5.67 3.27
N ALA A 86 -7.76 5.61 3.37
CA ALA A 86 -6.99 4.56 2.75
C ALA A 86 -7.10 3.23 3.52
N LYS A 87 -7.03 2.13 2.77
CA LYS A 87 -7.02 0.77 3.28
C LYS A 87 -5.79 0.05 2.76
N ALA A 88 -5.06 -0.60 3.67
CA ALA A 88 -4.06 -1.57 3.30
C ALA A 88 -4.69 -2.97 3.27
N SER A 89 -4.20 -3.81 2.37
CA SER A 89 -4.61 -5.21 2.28
C SER A 89 -3.57 -6.09 2.97
N LEU A 90 -4.02 -7.07 3.74
CA LEU A 90 -3.15 -8.11 4.29
C LEU A 90 -3.20 -9.30 3.35
N PHE A 91 -2.03 -9.74 2.91
CA PHE A 91 -1.88 -10.86 1.99
C PHE A 91 -1.24 -12.05 2.68
N ILE A 92 -1.72 -13.24 2.37
CA ILE A 92 -1.05 -14.53 2.64
C ILE A 92 -0.16 -14.94 1.47
N ASP A 93 -0.53 -14.52 0.25
CA ASP A 93 0.22 -14.67 -1.00
C ASP A 93 -0.09 -13.43 -1.86
N GLU A 94 0.75 -12.40 -1.73
CA GLU A 94 0.54 -11.13 -2.43
C GLU A 94 0.46 -11.33 -3.95
N ALA A 95 1.34 -12.15 -4.52
CA ALA A 95 1.38 -12.37 -5.95
C ALA A 95 0.13 -13.12 -6.44
N GLY A 96 -0.24 -14.20 -5.75
CA GLY A 96 -1.44 -14.99 -6.06
C GLY A 96 -2.72 -14.17 -5.94
N GLN A 97 -2.93 -13.52 -4.81
CA GLN A 97 -4.14 -12.74 -4.54
C GLN A 97 -4.25 -11.51 -5.47
N ARG A 98 -3.13 -10.86 -5.80
CA ARG A 98 -3.11 -9.78 -6.81
C ARG A 98 -3.54 -10.31 -8.17
N ASN A 99 -3.00 -11.44 -8.61
CA ASN A 99 -3.33 -12.01 -9.92
C ASN A 99 -4.81 -12.40 -10.01
N VAL A 100 -5.42 -12.91 -8.94
CA VAL A 100 -6.85 -13.24 -8.91
C VAL A 100 -7.73 -12.06 -9.33
N ILE A 101 -7.47 -10.86 -8.79
CA ILE A 101 -8.26 -9.66 -9.11
C ILE A 101 -7.91 -9.10 -10.49
N VAL A 102 -6.62 -9.08 -10.87
CA VAL A 102 -6.21 -8.64 -12.21
C VAL A 102 -6.85 -9.50 -13.30
N ASP A 103 -6.80 -10.82 -13.14
CA ASP A 103 -7.42 -11.77 -14.08
C ASP A 103 -8.94 -11.58 -14.16
N ALA A 104 -9.60 -11.29 -13.03
CA ALA A 104 -11.03 -11.04 -13.01
C ALA A 104 -11.41 -9.77 -13.79
N VAL A 105 -10.61 -8.71 -13.67
CA VAL A 105 -10.77 -7.48 -14.45
C VAL A 105 -10.57 -7.77 -15.95
N ASP A 106 -9.56 -8.57 -16.31
CA ASP A 106 -9.28 -8.95 -17.70
C ASP A 106 -10.38 -9.87 -18.27
N GLU A 107 -10.95 -10.78 -17.48
CA GLU A 107 -12.11 -11.59 -17.86
C GLU A 107 -13.29 -10.70 -18.28
N VAL A 108 -13.57 -9.64 -17.53
CA VAL A 108 -14.63 -8.68 -17.86
C VAL A 108 -14.23 -7.82 -19.07
N TYR A 109 -13.06 -7.19 -19.01
CA TYR A 109 -12.68 -6.15 -19.97
C TYR A 109 -12.31 -6.73 -21.34
N LEU A 110 -11.49 -7.78 -21.39
CA LEU A 110 -10.99 -8.37 -22.62
C LEU A 110 -11.91 -9.48 -23.15
N LYS A 111 -12.37 -10.37 -22.24
CA LYS A 111 -13.15 -11.55 -22.62
C LYS A 111 -14.67 -11.35 -22.56
N LYS A 112 -15.12 -10.17 -22.09
CA LYS A 112 -16.55 -9.80 -22.00
C LYS A 112 -17.38 -10.76 -21.14
N VAL A 113 -16.76 -11.38 -20.14
CA VAL A 113 -17.47 -12.18 -19.14
C VAL A 113 -18.34 -11.25 -18.30
N GLU A 114 -19.55 -11.69 -17.95
CA GLU A 114 -20.45 -10.95 -17.06
C GLU A 114 -19.75 -10.62 -15.72
N PRO A 115 -19.75 -9.35 -15.25
CA PRO A 115 -18.99 -8.94 -14.06
C PRO A 115 -19.28 -9.77 -12.80
N LEU A 116 -20.55 -10.13 -12.58
CA LEU A 116 -20.93 -10.97 -11.45
C LEU A 116 -20.31 -12.38 -11.54
N GLN A 117 -20.18 -12.92 -12.75
CA GLN A 117 -19.60 -14.24 -12.95
C GLN A 117 -18.07 -14.20 -12.76
N ALA A 118 -17.39 -13.19 -13.33
CA ALA A 118 -15.96 -13.00 -13.11
C ALA A 118 -15.62 -12.83 -11.62
N LEU A 119 -16.43 -12.06 -10.89
CA LEU A 119 -16.27 -11.89 -9.45
C LEU A 119 -16.48 -13.19 -8.67
N LYS A 120 -17.48 -14.02 -9.03
CA LYS A 120 -17.68 -15.34 -8.41
C LYS A 120 -16.50 -16.28 -8.66
N ASN A 121 -15.96 -16.27 -9.88
CA ASN A 121 -14.77 -17.05 -10.23
C ASN A 121 -13.56 -16.60 -9.41
N ALA A 122 -13.36 -15.29 -9.30
CA ALA A 122 -12.28 -14.69 -8.51
C ALA A 122 -12.40 -15.08 -7.02
N ALA A 123 -13.59 -14.95 -6.44
CA ALA A 123 -13.84 -15.33 -5.04
C ALA A 123 -13.53 -16.80 -4.75
N ALA A 124 -13.87 -17.71 -5.68
CA ALA A 124 -13.54 -19.13 -5.55
C ALA A 124 -12.02 -19.39 -5.61
N LYS A 125 -11.29 -18.70 -6.51
CA LYS A 125 -9.83 -18.79 -6.60
C LYS A 125 -9.15 -18.22 -5.34
N GLU A 126 -9.62 -17.07 -4.86
CA GLU A 126 -9.14 -16.42 -3.64
C GLU A 126 -9.32 -17.34 -2.41
N GLN A 127 -10.52 -17.89 -2.23
CA GLN A 127 -10.79 -18.78 -1.11
C GLN A 127 -9.89 -20.02 -1.14
N LYS A 128 -9.63 -20.58 -2.32
CA LYS A 128 -8.70 -21.70 -2.47
C LYS A 128 -7.28 -21.34 -2.02
N LEU A 129 -6.77 -20.15 -2.36
CA LEU A 129 -5.46 -19.68 -1.90
C LEU A 129 -5.42 -19.59 -0.37
N ILE A 130 -6.50 -19.06 0.23
CA ILE A 130 -6.65 -18.95 1.68
C ILE A 130 -6.66 -20.33 2.34
N ASP A 131 -7.49 -21.24 1.84
CA ASP A 131 -7.60 -22.59 2.37
C ASP A 131 -6.28 -23.36 2.23
N ASP A 132 -5.53 -23.17 1.14
CA ASP A 132 -4.26 -23.86 0.92
C ASP A 132 -3.14 -23.35 1.83
N PHE A 133 -3.14 -22.06 2.20
CA PHE A 133 -2.14 -21.49 3.11
C PHE A 133 -2.33 -21.95 4.57
N TRP A 134 -3.58 -22.13 5.01
CA TRP A 134 -3.90 -22.50 6.41
C TRP A 134 -4.04 -24.00 6.65
N LYS A 135 -3.80 -24.85 5.64
CA LYS A 135 -3.70 -26.30 5.80
C LYS A 135 -2.43 -26.70 6.55
#